data_AF-A0A291RW72-F1
#
_entry.id   AF-A0A291RW72-F1
#
_cell.length_a   1.000
_cell.length_b   1.000
_cell.length_c   1.000
_cell.angle_alpha   90.00
_cell.angle_beta   90.00
_cell.angle_gamma   90.00
#
_symmetry.space_group_name_H-M   'P 1'
#
loop_
_entity.id
_entity.type
_entity.pdbx_description
1 polymer ?
#
loop_
_entity_poly.entity_id
_entity_poly.type
_entity_poly.pdbx_seq_one_letter_code
_entity_poly.pdbx_strand_id
1 'polypeptide(L)'
;MRRLTEMRPGQSTALFTSDLSVNEFLLVREAGFRPLGMVLGSSIYHVGFQLGRWSKNQELETLSNAMYHARDLAMTRMEAEADVLGADGIVGVRLDIEFKEFGSDLAEFIAIGTAVKADEPGAWRNNRNKPFTSDLSGQDFWTLIQSGYAPLGMVMGSCVYHIAHQRFWQAMGNIGQNVEIPQFTEALYDARELAMSRMQAEAESLHAEGIVGVQLLSLPHRWGGHTTEFFSIGTAIRPLRADHHIAKPQLVLPLVDS
;
A
#
# COMPACT_ATOMS: atom_id res chain seq x y z
N MET A 1 19.44 12.35 -5.71
CA MET A 1 19.46 13.10 -7.00
C MET A 1 20.59 12.69 -7.96
N ARG A 2 21.88 12.66 -7.56
CA ARG A 2 22.99 12.30 -8.49
C ARG A 2 22.85 10.89 -9.10
N ARG A 3 22.58 9.87 -8.28
CA ARG A 3 22.28 8.49 -8.72
C ARG A 3 21.17 8.39 -9.78
N LEU A 4 20.01 9.02 -9.55
CA LEU A 4 18.86 8.96 -10.46
C LEU A 4 19.15 9.59 -11.83
N THR A 5 20.00 10.62 -11.87
CA THR A 5 20.34 11.33 -13.11
C THR A 5 21.20 10.46 -14.03
N GLU A 6 22.04 9.60 -13.46
CA GLU A 6 22.90 8.64 -14.18
C GLU A 6 22.10 7.42 -14.68
N MET A 7 20.91 7.16 -14.13
CA MET A 7 20.04 6.03 -14.53
C MET A 7 19.02 6.39 -15.63
N ARG A 8 19.05 7.63 -16.15
CA ARG A 8 18.11 8.06 -17.19
C ARG A 8 18.32 7.28 -18.50
N PRO A 9 17.23 6.92 -19.21
CA PRO A 9 17.32 6.23 -20.49
C PRO A 9 18.12 7.03 -21.52
N GLY A 10 19.07 6.40 -22.22
CA GLY A 10 19.87 7.02 -23.29
C GLY A 10 21.32 7.38 -22.93
N GLN A 11 21.82 7.02 -21.75
CA GLN A 11 23.24 7.12 -21.39
C GLN A 11 24.02 5.84 -21.74
N SER A 12 25.34 5.96 -21.97
CA SER A 12 26.22 4.89 -22.51
C SER A 12 26.31 3.62 -21.64
N THR A 13 25.86 3.69 -20.38
CA THR A 13 25.74 2.56 -19.45
C THR A 13 24.53 2.78 -18.54
N ALA A 14 23.32 2.72 -19.10
CA ALA A 14 22.09 2.82 -18.30
C ALA A 14 21.82 1.50 -17.56
N LEU A 15 22.57 1.26 -16.48
CA LEU A 15 22.28 0.20 -15.51
C LEU A 15 21.10 0.64 -14.64
N PHE A 16 20.15 -0.26 -14.39
CA PHE A 16 19.06 -0.03 -13.44
C PHE A 16 19.15 -1.02 -12.28
N THR A 17 18.67 -0.62 -11.11
CA THR A 17 18.37 -1.53 -9.99
C THR A 17 16.86 -1.69 -9.89
N SER A 18 16.38 -2.83 -9.41
CA SER A 18 14.95 -3.12 -9.30
C SER A 18 14.72 -3.92 -8.03
N ASP A 19 13.56 -3.76 -7.41
CA ASP A 19 13.11 -4.57 -6.27
C ASP A 19 12.23 -5.76 -6.70
N LEU A 20 11.87 -5.82 -7.99
CA LEU A 20 11.22 -6.96 -8.64
C LEU A 20 12.13 -8.19 -8.63
N SER A 21 11.52 -9.36 -8.40
CA SER A 21 12.16 -10.65 -8.67
C SER A 21 12.41 -10.85 -10.17
N VAL A 22 13.19 -11.88 -10.53
CA VAL A 22 13.50 -12.20 -11.94
C VAL A 22 12.23 -12.47 -12.75
N ASN A 23 11.27 -13.21 -12.19
CA ASN A 23 10.01 -13.52 -12.87
C ASN A 23 9.17 -12.25 -13.09
N GLU A 24 9.07 -11.41 -12.05
CA GLU A 24 8.34 -10.15 -12.13
C GLU A 24 8.96 -9.19 -13.14
N PHE A 25 10.30 -9.12 -13.21
CA PHE A 25 11.00 -8.33 -14.22
C PHE A 25 10.61 -8.74 -15.64
N LEU A 26 10.63 -10.04 -15.94
CA LEU A 26 10.29 -10.56 -17.26
C LEU A 26 8.83 -10.26 -17.63
N LEU A 27 7.90 -10.42 -16.68
CA LEU A 27 6.49 -10.15 -16.91
C LEU A 27 6.18 -8.67 -17.05
N VAL A 28 6.86 -7.79 -16.31
CA VAL A 28 6.75 -6.34 -16.51
C VAL A 28 7.26 -5.95 -17.91
N ARG A 29 8.36 -6.55 -18.39
CA ARG A 29 8.82 -6.38 -19.78
C ARG A 29 7.80 -6.85 -20.80
N GLU A 30 7.21 -8.02 -20.60
CA GLU A 30 6.18 -8.59 -21.48
C GLU A 30 4.89 -7.76 -21.47
N ALA A 31 4.54 -7.12 -20.35
CA ALA A 31 3.43 -6.16 -20.26
C ALA A 31 3.69 -4.85 -21.03
N GLY A 32 4.86 -4.70 -21.67
CA GLY A 32 5.22 -3.51 -22.45
C GLY A 32 5.83 -2.38 -21.61
N PHE A 33 6.40 -2.70 -20.44
CA PHE A 33 7.03 -1.72 -19.57
C PHE A 33 8.52 -2.02 -19.37
N ARG A 34 9.38 -1.01 -19.44
CA ARG A 34 10.80 -1.11 -19.08
C ARG A 34 11.05 -0.51 -17.70
N PRO A 35 11.74 -1.24 -16.80
CA PRO A 35 12.23 -0.65 -15.56
C PRO A 35 13.21 0.50 -15.84
N LEU A 36 13.10 1.56 -15.05
CA LEU A 36 14.01 2.70 -15.06
C LEU A 36 14.94 2.67 -13.85
N GLY A 37 14.45 2.17 -12.72
CA GLY A 37 15.21 2.11 -11.49
C GLY A 37 14.32 1.97 -10.26
N MET A 38 14.91 1.45 -9.20
CA MET A 38 14.33 1.43 -7.86
C MET A 38 14.28 2.86 -7.32
N VAL A 39 13.10 3.23 -6.84
CA VAL A 39 12.78 4.53 -6.24
C VAL A 39 12.43 4.34 -4.78
N LEU A 40 12.77 5.34 -3.96
CA LEU A 40 12.54 5.29 -2.53
C LEU A 40 12.00 6.63 -2.02
N GLY A 41 11.12 6.55 -1.03
CA GLY A 41 10.72 7.68 -0.21
C GLY A 41 10.74 7.28 1.25
N SER A 42 11.30 8.13 2.10
CA SER A 42 11.30 7.92 3.55
C SER A 42 10.70 9.13 4.24
N SER A 43 9.98 8.91 5.34
CA SER A 43 9.41 9.93 6.22
C SER A 43 9.65 9.54 7.66
N ILE A 44 10.41 10.35 8.39
CA ILE A 44 10.62 10.16 9.82
C ILE A 44 9.57 10.98 10.55
N TYR A 45 8.76 10.31 11.36
CA TYR A 45 7.66 10.93 12.08
C TYR A 45 7.85 10.78 13.59
N HIS A 46 7.67 11.88 14.31
CA HIS A 46 7.58 11.87 15.76
C HIS A 46 6.11 11.73 16.15
N VAL A 47 5.74 10.57 16.65
CA VAL A 47 4.36 10.29 17.07
C VAL A 47 4.18 10.83 18.47
N GLY A 48 3.72 12.07 18.57
CA GLY A 48 3.34 12.67 19.86
C GLY A 48 2.10 11.98 20.42
N PHE A 49 2.29 11.00 21.30
CA PHE A 49 1.20 10.28 21.94
C PHE A 49 0.90 10.85 23.33
N GLN A 50 -0.27 11.46 23.50
CA GLN A 50 -0.74 11.93 24.80
C GLN A 50 -1.56 10.82 25.46
N LEU A 51 -1.04 10.18 26.52
CA LEU A 51 -1.79 9.21 27.33
C LEU A 51 -2.99 9.91 28.00
N GLY A 52 -4.13 9.96 27.32
CA GLY A 52 -5.41 10.22 27.95
C GLY A 52 -5.85 9.01 28.76
N ARG A 53 -6.57 9.22 29.87
CA ARG A 53 -7.26 8.12 30.58
C ARG A 53 -8.43 7.62 29.72
N TRP A 54 -8.15 6.77 28.73
CA TRP A 54 -9.17 6.26 27.82
C TRP A 54 -9.84 5.01 28.37
N SER A 55 -11.03 5.20 28.91
CA SER A 55 -11.90 4.12 29.39
C SER A 55 -12.91 3.62 28.34
N LYS A 56 -12.84 4.12 27.10
CA LYS A 56 -13.81 3.84 26.03
C LYS A 56 -13.10 3.34 24.78
N ASN A 57 -13.75 2.41 24.08
CA ASN A 57 -13.37 2.00 22.73
C ASN A 57 -13.66 3.15 21.76
N GLN A 58 -12.65 3.66 21.07
CA GLN A 58 -12.80 4.76 20.11
C GLN A 58 -11.58 4.88 19.18
N GLU A 59 -11.78 5.54 18.05
CA GLU A 59 -10.68 5.96 17.19
C GLU A 59 -9.84 7.03 17.88
N LEU A 60 -8.52 6.92 17.72
CA LEU A 60 -7.55 7.96 18.03
C LEU A 60 -7.26 8.78 16.77
N GLU A 61 -8.20 9.64 16.36
CA GLU A 61 -8.14 10.37 15.08
C GLU A 61 -6.81 11.10 14.83
N THR A 62 -6.24 11.77 15.85
CA THR A 62 -4.94 12.44 15.71
C THR A 62 -3.82 11.47 15.33
N LEU A 63 -3.83 10.29 15.94
CA LEU A 63 -2.86 9.24 15.65
C LEU A 63 -3.14 8.59 14.29
N SER A 64 -4.40 8.30 13.95
CA SER A 64 -4.78 7.83 12.60
C SER A 64 -4.29 8.76 11.51
N ASN A 65 -4.55 10.07 11.67
CA ASN A 65 -4.13 11.09 10.71
C ASN A 65 -2.61 11.18 10.63
N ALA A 66 -1.90 11.12 11.76
CA ALA A 66 -0.43 11.11 11.78
C ALA A 66 0.15 9.89 11.02
N MET A 67 -0.38 8.70 11.26
CA MET A 67 0.03 7.45 10.62
C MET A 67 -0.24 7.47 9.11
N TYR A 68 -1.38 8.02 8.70
CA TYR A 68 -1.73 8.23 7.29
C TYR A 68 -0.77 9.24 6.64
N HIS A 69 -0.60 10.43 7.23
CA HIS A 69 0.24 11.49 6.68
C HIS A 69 1.71 11.08 6.56
N ALA A 70 2.22 10.29 7.49
CA ALA A 70 3.59 9.81 7.42
C ALA A 70 3.82 8.89 6.19
N ARG A 71 2.86 8.01 5.88
CA ARG A 71 2.87 7.17 4.67
C ARG A 71 2.71 7.98 3.39
N ASP A 72 1.76 8.92 3.37
CA ASP A 72 1.51 9.79 2.23
C ASP A 72 2.77 10.62 1.87
N LEU A 73 3.49 11.10 2.88
CA LEU A 73 4.74 11.83 2.66
C LEU A 73 5.86 10.92 2.09
N ALA A 74 5.99 9.69 2.58
CA ALA A 74 6.93 8.71 2.01
C ALA A 74 6.59 8.40 0.55
N MET A 75 5.31 8.16 0.25
CA MET A 75 4.81 7.92 -1.11
C MET A 75 5.07 9.12 -2.04
N THR A 76 4.72 10.33 -1.62
CA THR A 76 4.95 11.55 -2.40
C THR A 76 6.43 11.75 -2.73
N ARG A 77 7.34 11.41 -1.82
CA ARG A 77 8.79 11.48 -2.06
C ARG A 77 9.25 10.43 -3.08
N MET A 78 8.74 9.20 -3.00
CA MET A 78 9.02 8.14 -3.96
C MET A 78 8.48 8.48 -5.36
N GLU A 79 7.27 9.03 -5.46
CA GLU A 79 6.68 9.54 -6.71
C GLU A 79 7.55 10.61 -7.35
N ALA A 80 8.06 11.55 -6.55
CA ALA A 80 8.97 12.59 -7.04
C ALA A 80 10.28 12.01 -7.61
N GLU A 81 10.83 10.94 -7.02
CA GLU A 81 11.99 10.24 -7.61
C GLU A 81 11.65 9.59 -8.95
N ALA A 82 10.48 8.95 -9.05
CA ALA A 82 10.00 8.33 -10.29
C ALA A 82 9.77 9.37 -11.40
N ASP A 83 9.25 10.54 -11.05
CA ASP A 83 9.08 11.66 -11.96
C ASP A 83 10.43 12.18 -12.51
N VAL A 84 11.45 12.25 -11.66
CA VAL A 84 12.81 12.65 -12.10
C VAL A 84 13.39 11.65 -13.12
N LEU A 85 13.04 10.37 -13.01
CA LEU A 85 13.40 9.32 -13.96
C LEU A 85 12.55 9.37 -15.25
N GLY A 86 11.46 10.12 -15.27
CA GLY A 86 10.52 10.20 -16.39
C GLY A 86 9.56 9.01 -16.46
N ALA A 87 9.32 8.35 -15.33
CA ALA A 87 8.48 7.17 -15.23
C ALA A 87 7.01 7.45 -15.58
N ASP A 88 6.33 6.41 -16.08
CA ASP A 88 4.88 6.42 -16.23
C ASP A 88 4.17 5.85 -14.99
N GLY A 89 4.88 5.02 -14.22
CA GLY A 89 4.40 4.51 -12.95
C GLY A 89 5.45 3.80 -12.12
N ILE A 90 5.01 3.23 -11.01
CA ILE A 90 5.79 2.47 -10.03
C ILE A 90 5.02 1.18 -9.73
N VAL A 91 5.70 0.04 -9.86
CA VAL A 91 5.15 -1.31 -9.64
C VAL A 91 5.84 -1.94 -8.43
N GLY A 92 5.14 -2.86 -7.75
CA GLY A 92 5.69 -3.59 -6.60
C GLY A 92 5.90 -2.70 -5.38
N VAL A 93 5.08 -1.66 -5.23
CA VAL A 93 5.23 -0.71 -4.13
C VAL A 93 5.01 -1.42 -2.79
N ARG A 94 5.96 -1.24 -1.88
CA ARG A 94 5.87 -1.72 -0.49
C ARG A 94 6.03 -0.56 0.47
N LEU A 95 5.24 -0.61 1.54
CA LEU A 95 5.30 0.33 2.66
C LEU A 95 5.77 -0.40 3.91
N ASP A 96 6.91 0.02 4.43
CA ASP A 96 7.49 -0.50 5.67
C ASP A 96 7.53 0.58 6.75
N ILE A 97 7.45 0.14 8.00
CA ILE A 97 7.60 1.01 9.17
C ILE A 97 8.72 0.46 10.04
N GLU A 98 9.77 1.25 10.19
CA GLU A 98 10.88 0.95 11.11
C GLU A 98 10.81 1.83 12.36
N PHE A 99 10.64 1.19 13.50
CA PHE A 99 10.69 1.85 14.80
C PHE A 99 12.14 1.92 15.27
N LYS A 100 12.67 3.11 15.54
CA LYS A 100 14.07 3.28 15.96
C LYS A 100 14.19 3.08 17.49
N GLU A 101 15.17 2.30 17.91
CA GLU A 101 15.38 1.94 19.33
C GLU A 101 15.85 3.11 20.22
N PHE A 102 16.41 4.18 19.64
CA PHE A 102 17.04 5.29 20.36
C PHE A 102 16.11 6.47 20.71
N GLY A 103 14.81 6.34 20.47
CA GLY A 103 13.81 7.31 20.92
C GLY A 103 12.41 6.68 20.84
N SER A 104 11.71 6.62 21.97
CA SER A 104 10.44 5.90 22.16
C SER A 104 9.32 6.27 21.19
N ASP A 105 9.47 7.37 20.43
CA ASP A 105 8.39 8.03 19.70
C ASP A 105 8.73 8.30 18.23
N LEU A 106 9.82 7.73 17.70
CA LEU A 106 10.25 7.94 16.32
C LEU A 106 10.05 6.67 15.46
N ALA A 107 9.28 6.81 14.37
CA ALA A 107 9.22 5.79 13.31
C ALA A 107 9.62 6.38 11.97
N GLU A 108 10.30 5.55 11.19
CA GLU A 108 10.62 5.80 9.79
C GLU A 108 9.64 5.01 8.91
N PHE A 109 8.91 5.73 8.07
CA PHE A 109 8.00 5.17 7.07
C PHE A 109 8.73 5.16 5.74
N ILE A 110 8.85 3.98 5.14
CA ILE A 110 9.64 3.76 3.94
C ILE A 110 8.70 3.26 2.84
N ALA A 111 8.72 3.93 1.70
CA ALA A 111 8.09 3.51 0.46
C ALA A 111 9.19 3.11 -0.52
N ILE A 112 9.08 1.91 -1.08
CA ILE A 112 10.02 1.38 -2.08
C ILE A 112 9.24 0.76 -3.23
N GLY A 113 9.74 0.89 -4.45
CA GLY A 113 9.23 0.17 -5.61
C GLY A 113 10.12 0.36 -6.83
N THR A 114 9.70 -0.19 -7.97
CA THR A 114 10.42 -0.06 -9.23
C THR A 114 9.68 0.88 -10.17
N ALA A 115 10.33 1.99 -10.53
CA ALA A 115 9.83 2.93 -11.52
C ALA A 115 9.90 2.31 -12.92
N VAL A 116 8.82 2.42 -13.68
CA VAL A 116 8.67 1.82 -15.02
C VAL A 116 8.23 2.86 -16.05
N LYS A 117 8.61 2.64 -17.31
CA LYS A 117 8.17 3.40 -18.46
C LYS A 117 7.47 2.47 -19.44
N ALA A 118 6.35 2.88 -20.01
CA ALA A 118 5.78 2.14 -21.13
C ALA A 118 6.69 2.25 -22.36
N ASP A 119 6.84 1.15 -23.10
CA ASP A 119 7.61 1.15 -24.35
C ASP A 119 6.86 1.93 -25.45
N GLU A 120 5.53 1.81 -25.48
CA GLU A 120 4.65 2.56 -26.37
C GLU A 120 4.02 3.78 -25.65
N PRO A 121 3.93 4.95 -26.31
CA PRO A 121 3.25 6.11 -25.74
C PRO A 121 1.79 5.80 -25.41
N GLY A 122 1.36 6.18 -24.20
CA GLY A 122 -0.01 6.00 -23.75
C GLY A 122 -0.33 6.90 -22.57
N ALA A 123 -1.63 7.09 -22.33
CA ALA A 123 -2.11 7.79 -21.14
C ALA A 123 -2.00 6.83 -19.94
N TRP A 124 -0.81 6.66 -19.38
CA TRP A 124 -0.55 5.76 -18.24
C TRP A 124 -0.62 6.48 -16.89
N ARG A 125 -0.27 7.77 -16.89
CA ARG A 125 -0.31 8.62 -15.69
C ARG A 125 -1.75 8.84 -15.23
N ASN A 126 -1.93 9.12 -13.94
CA ASN A 126 -3.25 9.26 -13.34
C ASN A 126 -3.93 10.60 -13.70
N ASN A 127 -5.16 10.81 -13.18
CA ASN A 127 -5.95 12.03 -13.41
C ASN A 127 -5.30 13.33 -12.86
N ARG A 128 -4.21 13.23 -12.10
CA ARG A 128 -3.39 14.34 -11.59
C ARG A 128 -2.07 14.49 -12.36
N ASN A 129 -1.92 13.78 -13.48
CA ASN A 129 -0.69 13.70 -14.27
C ASN A 129 0.54 13.27 -13.44
N LYS A 130 0.35 12.43 -12.42
CA LYS A 130 1.43 11.78 -11.66
C LYS A 130 1.68 10.35 -12.17
N PRO A 131 2.86 9.75 -11.93
CA PRO A 131 3.07 8.33 -12.21
C PRO A 131 2.00 7.51 -11.48
N PHE A 132 1.49 6.45 -12.11
CA PHE A 132 0.64 5.52 -11.37
C PHE A 132 1.49 4.84 -10.28
N THR A 133 0.84 4.41 -9.20
CA THR A 133 1.48 3.60 -8.15
C THR A 133 0.65 2.33 -7.96
N SER A 134 1.33 1.22 -7.66
CA SER A 134 0.69 -0.10 -7.56
C SER A 134 1.44 -0.97 -6.56
N ASP A 135 0.73 -1.49 -5.56
CA ASP A 135 1.24 -2.48 -4.61
C ASP A 135 1.32 -3.90 -5.20
N LEU A 136 0.67 -4.11 -6.36
CA LEU A 136 0.69 -5.38 -7.08
C LEU A 136 2.11 -5.85 -7.40
N SER A 137 2.33 -7.16 -7.26
CA SER A 137 3.51 -7.84 -7.77
C SER A 137 3.63 -7.65 -9.29
N GLY A 138 4.82 -7.86 -9.86
CA GLY A 138 4.98 -7.81 -11.32
C GLY A 138 4.12 -8.84 -12.07
N GLN A 139 3.80 -9.97 -11.42
CA GLN A 139 2.90 -11.00 -11.94
C GLN A 139 1.44 -10.53 -11.98
N ASP A 140 0.96 -9.95 -10.88
CA ASP A 140 -0.40 -9.42 -10.80
C ASP A 140 -0.57 -8.19 -11.68
N PHE A 141 0.44 -7.33 -11.73
CA PHE A 141 0.48 -6.19 -12.65
C PHE A 141 0.38 -6.65 -14.11
N TRP A 142 1.18 -7.63 -14.54
CA TRP A 142 1.07 -8.19 -15.88
C TRP A 142 -0.33 -8.74 -16.14
N THR A 143 -0.88 -9.52 -15.21
CA THR A 143 -2.23 -10.08 -15.32
C THR A 143 -3.29 -8.98 -15.47
N LEU A 144 -3.18 -7.91 -14.69
CA LEU A 144 -4.06 -6.76 -14.74
C LEU A 144 -4.02 -6.10 -16.13
N ILE A 145 -2.84 -5.81 -16.66
CA ILE A 145 -2.68 -5.21 -18.00
C ILE A 145 -3.26 -6.14 -19.09
N GLN A 146 -2.94 -7.44 -19.05
CA GLN A 146 -3.46 -8.42 -20.03
C GLN A 146 -4.99 -8.53 -19.97
N SER A 147 -5.58 -8.37 -18.78
CA SER A 147 -7.03 -8.40 -18.61
C SER A 147 -7.75 -7.15 -19.13
N GLY A 148 -7.00 -6.11 -19.52
CA GLY A 148 -7.55 -4.87 -20.07
C GLY A 148 -7.73 -3.74 -19.06
N TYR A 149 -7.11 -3.84 -17.88
CA TYR A 149 -7.12 -2.81 -16.85
C TYR A 149 -5.76 -2.14 -16.71
N ALA A 150 -5.73 -0.91 -16.23
CA ALA A 150 -4.52 -0.19 -15.87
C ALA A 150 -4.59 0.29 -14.43
N PRO A 151 -3.47 0.29 -13.69
CA PRO A 151 -3.40 0.94 -12.39
C PRO A 151 -3.49 2.46 -12.53
N LEU A 152 -4.08 3.08 -11.53
CA LEU A 152 -4.19 4.54 -11.38
C LEU A 152 -3.33 5.06 -10.23
N GLY A 153 -3.33 4.35 -9.12
CA GLY A 153 -2.66 4.78 -7.91
C GLY A 153 -2.90 3.79 -6.79
N MET A 154 -1.92 3.67 -5.91
CA MET A 154 -2.06 2.97 -4.66
C MET A 154 -2.92 3.84 -3.74
N VAL A 155 -3.92 3.22 -3.12
CA VAL A 155 -4.85 3.87 -2.21
C VAL A 155 -4.76 3.19 -0.86
N MET A 156 -5.00 3.96 0.21
CA MET A 156 -4.86 3.47 1.57
C MET A 156 -5.83 4.13 2.55
N GLY A 157 -6.05 3.46 3.67
CA GLY A 157 -6.77 4.00 4.81
C GLY A 157 -6.16 3.51 6.11
N SER A 158 -5.99 4.41 7.08
CA SER A 158 -5.51 4.07 8.43
C SER A 158 -6.57 4.43 9.45
N CYS A 159 -6.81 3.55 10.40
CA CYS A 159 -7.63 3.78 11.59
C CYS A 159 -6.90 3.21 12.80
N VAL A 160 -6.42 4.08 13.69
CA VAL A 160 -5.80 3.67 14.94
C VAL A 160 -6.86 3.68 16.02
N TYR A 161 -7.13 2.51 16.58
CA TYR A 161 -8.24 2.30 17.49
C TYR A 161 -7.74 1.92 18.89
N HIS A 162 -8.31 2.54 19.92
CA HIS A 162 -8.03 2.20 21.31
C HIS A 162 -9.03 1.17 21.82
N ILE A 163 -8.53 0.11 22.46
CA ILE A 163 -9.34 -0.95 23.05
C ILE A 163 -9.21 -0.89 24.57
N ALA A 164 -10.30 -0.55 25.26
CA ALA A 164 -10.31 -0.43 26.71
C ALA A 164 -10.37 -1.81 27.39
N HIS A 165 -9.24 -2.27 27.92
CA HIS A 165 -9.15 -3.55 28.67
C HIS A 165 -9.95 -3.59 29.98
N GLN A 166 -10.54 -2.49 30.48
CA GLN A 166 -11.37 -2.57 31.70
C GLN A 166 -12.60 -3.49 31.53
N ARG A 167 -13.12 -3.65 30.31
CA ARG A 167 -14.16 -4.64 30.00
C ARG A 167 -13.62 -6.05 29.77
N PHE A 168 -12.32 -6.20 29.51
CA PHE A 168 -11.63 -7.48 29.36
C PHE A 168 -11.64 -8.29 30.68
N TRP A 169 -11.44 -7.62 31.81
CA TRP A 169 -11.47 -8.25 33.14
C TRP A 169 -12.90 -8.62 33.60
N GLN A 170 -13.93 -7.87 33.19
CA GLN A 170 -15.33 -8.23 33.45
C GLN A 170 -15.79 -9.43 32.59
N ALA A 171 -15.30 -9.55 31.35
CA ALA A 171 -15.54 -10.71 30.49
C ALA A 171 -14.76 -11.97 30.92
N MET A 172 -13.63 -11.82 31.63
CA MET A 172 -12.93 -12.93 32.28
C MET A 172 -13.70 -13.58 33.45
N GLY A 173 -14.91 -13.13 33.78
CA GLY A 173 -15.84 -13.92 34.61
C GLY A 173 -16.24 -15.27 33.97
N ASN A 174 -15.95 -15.48 32.67
CA ASN A 174 -16.25 -16.67 31.89
C ASN A 174 -15.02 -17.56 31.60
N ILE A 175 -14.04 -17.65 32.51
CA ILE A 175 -12.91 -18.57 32.39
C ILE A 175 -13.44 -20.02 32.23
N GLY A 176 -13.34 -20.56 31.01
CA GLY A 176 -13.72 -21.95 30.69
C GLY A 176 -14.59 -22.15 29.44
N GLN A 177 -15.09 -21.07 28.80
CA GLN A 177 -15.90 -21.18 27.58
C GLN A 177 -15.30 -20.37 26.43
N ASN A 178 -15.14 -21.01 25.27
CA ASN A 178 -14.79 -20.34 24.02
C ASN A 178 -16.04 -19.62 23.48
N VAL A 179 -16.27 -18.39 23.94
CA VAL A 179 -17.36 -17.54 23.45
C VAL A 179 -16.80 -16.27 22.85
N GLU A 180 -17.40 -15.84 21.74
CA GLU A 180 -17.15 -14.51 21.19
C GLU A 180 -17.53 -13.45 22.22
N ILE A 181 -16.80 -12.33 22.24
CA ILE A 181 -17.13 -11.17 23.07
C ILE A 181 -17.62 -10.06 22.12
N PRO A 182 -18.94 -9.96 21.86
CA PRO A 182 -19.48 -9.17 20.74
C PRO A 182 -19.04 -7.71 20.73
N GLN A 183 -18.89 -7.09 21.90
CA GLN A 183 -18.46 -5.70 22.05
C GLN A 183 -17.01 -5.44 21.59
N PHE A 184 -16.16 -6.48 21.58
CA PHE A 184 -14.83 -6.40 20.99
C PHE A 184 -14.91 -6.61 19.48
N THR A 185 -15.72 -7.58 19.03
CA THR A 185 -15.86 -7.85 17.60
C THR A 185 -16.43 -6.65 16.85
N GLU A 186 -17.50 -6.02 17.36
CA GLU A 186 -18.11 -4.81 16.77
C GLU A 186 -17.10 -3.66 16.65
N ALA A 187 -16.36 -3.35 17.71
CA ALA A 187 -15.37 -2.28 17.69
C ALA A 187 -14.22 -2.53 16.68
N LEU A 188 -13.85 -3.80 16.47
CA LEU A 188 -12.86 -4.17 15.46
C LEU A 188 -13.46 -4.12 14.04
N TYR A 189 -14.76 -4.37 13.87
CA TYR A 189 -15.46 -4.18 12.59
C TYR A 189 -15.54 -2.71 12.23
N ASP A 190 -15.97 -1.85 13.15
CA ASP A 190 -16.06 -0.40 12.94
C ASP A 190 -14.71 0.19 12.49
N ALA A 191 -13.62 -0.23 13.14
CA ALA A 191 -12.28 0.26 12.80
C ALA A 191 -11.82 -0.18 11.40
N ARG A 192 -12.16 -1.42 10.99
CA ARG A 192 -11.88 -1.93 9.63
C ARG A 192 -12.72 -1.22 8.59
N GLU A 193 -14.01 -1.06 8.85
CA GLU A 193 -14.93 -0.34 7.97
C GLU A 193 -14.46 1.09 7.73
N LEU A 194 -13.98 1.76 8.78
CA LEU A 194 -13.46 3.12 8.67
C LEU A 194 -12.18 3.18 7.82
N ALA A 195 -11.23 2.26 8.03
CA ALA A 195 -10.03 2.17 7.19
C ALA A 195 -10.41 1.89 5.72
N MET A 196 -11.32 0.96 5.46
CA MET A 196 -11.79 0.66 4.10
C MET A 196 -12.51 1.84 3.46
N SER A 197 -13.36 2.55 4.20
CA SER A 197 -14.09 3.72 3.69
C SER A 197 -13.13 4.84 3.28
N ARG A 198 -12.06 5.07 4.06
CA ARG A 198 -11.02 6.05 3.71
C ARG A 198 -10.25 5.66 2.44
N MET A 199 -9.89 4.38 2.30
CA MET A 199 -9.24 3.85 1.09
C MET A 199 -10.16 3.98 -0.15
N GLN A 200 -11.46 3.71 0.01
CA GLN A 200 -12.45 3.89 -1.06
C GLN A 200 -12.56 5.36 -1.48
N ALA A 201 -12.62 6.30 -0.53
CA ALA A 201 -12.65 7.72 -0.82
C ALA A 201 -11.44 8.20 -1.64
N GLU A 202 -10.24 7.64 -1.39
CA GLU A 202 -9.07 7.92 -2.23
C GLU A 202 -9.25 7.40 -3.67
N ALA A 203 -9.78 6.18 -3.84
CA ALA A 203 -10.03 5.60 -5.17
C ALA A 203 -11.09 6.38 -5.95
N GLU A 204 -12.15 6.85 -5.29
CA GLU A 204 -13.15 7.74 -5.87
C GLU A 204 -12.52 9.05 -6.35
N SER A 205 -11.58 9.63 -5.59
CA SER A 205 -10.85 10.84 -5.97
C SER A 205 -9.95 10.65 -7.19
N LEU A 206 -9.60 9.41 -7.53
CA LEU A 206 -8.86 9.02 -8.73
C LEU A 206 -9.78 8.65 -9.90
N HIS A 207 -11.11 8.66 -9.71
CA HIS A 207 -12.10 8.15 -10.64
C HIS A 207 -11.86 6.68 -11.03
N ALA A 208 -11.48 5.86 -10.06
CA ALA A 208 -11.24 4.44 -10.26
C ALA A 208 -12.56 3.67 -10.49
N GLU A 209 -12.48 2.58 -11.25
CA GLU A 209 -13.58 1.60 -11.38
C GLU A 209 -13.64 0.68 -10.15
N GLY A 210 -12.47 0.39 -9.56
CA GLY A 210 -12.36 -0.47 -8.40
C GLY A 210 -10.97 -0.46 -7.78
N ILE A 211 -10.81 -1.23 -6.71
CA ILE A 211 -9.55 -1.44 -6.00
C ILE A 211 -9.28 -2.94 -6.00
N VAL A 212 -8.10 -3.34 -6.46
CA VAL A 212 -7.64 -4.75 -6.48
C VAL A 212 -6.40 -4.91 -5.62
N GLY A 213 -6.07 -6.15 -5.27
CA GLY A 213 -4.93 -6.44 -4.40
C GLY A 213 -5.11 -5.93 -2.97
N VAL A 214 -6.36 -5.74 -2.53
CA VAL A 214 -6.64 -5.17 -1.20
C VAL A 214 -6.04 -6.03 -0.10
N GLN A 215 -5.22 -5.41 0.75
CA GLN A 215 -4.71 -5.98 1.98
C GLN A 215 -5.27 -5.22 3.17
N LEU A 216 -5.79 -5.95 4.15
CA LEU A 216 -6.28 -5.40 5.41
C LEU A 216 -5.43 -5.91 6.56
N LEU A 217 -4.58 -5.04 7.08
CA LEU A 217 -3.62 -5.35 8.12
C LEU A 217 -4.12 -4.85 9.48
N SER A 218 -3.88 -5.65 10.51
CA SER A 218 -4.12 -5.29 11.91
C SER A 218 -2.77 -5.25 12.62
N LEU A 219 -2.20 -4.05 12.76
CA LEU A 219 -0.83 -3.86 13.22
C LEU A 219 -0.82 -3.42 14.69
N PRO A 220 -0.28 -4.23 15.62
CA PRO A 220 -0.16 -3.82 17.02
C PRO A 220 0.83 -2.66 17.13
N HIS A 221 0.43 -1.57 17.77
CA HIS A 221 1.26 -0.38 17.88
C HIS A 221 2.17 -0.43 19.11
N ARG A 222 3.47 -0.19 18.90
CA ARG A 222 4.47 -0.16 19.98
C ARG A 222 4.43 1.11 20.85
N TRP A 223 3.69 2.14 20.44
CA TRP A 223 3.59 3.43 21.16
C TRP A 223 2.62 3.46 22.35
N GLY A 224 1.99 2.33 22.65
CA GLY A 224 1.14 2.16 23.83
C GLY A 224 0.38 0.85 23.70
N GLY A 225 0.55 -0.07 24.66
CA GLY A 225 0.07 -1.46 24.62
C GLY A 225 -1.46 -1.67 24.59
N HIS A 226 -2.23 -0.68 24.15
CA HIS A 226 -3.70 -0.65 24.12
C HIS A 226 -4.27 -0.15 22.79
N THR A 227 -3.44 0.02 21.75
CA THR A 227 -3.86 0.52 20.44
C THR A 227 -3.53 -0.45 19.32
N THR A 228 -4.42 -0.52 18.33
CA THR A 228 -4.24 -1.34 17.12
C THR A 228 -4.56 -0.48 15.91
N GLU A 229 -3.68 -0.49 14.91
CA GLU A 229 -3.97 0.12 13.62
C GLU A 229 -4.61 -0.89 12.69
N PHE A 230 -5.74 -0.50 12.12
CA PHE A 230 -6.33 -1.12 10.96
C PHE A 230 -5.88 -0.34 9.74
N PHE A 231 -5.04 -0.97 8.93
CA PHE A 231 -4.48 -0.38 7.73
C PHE A 231 -4.97 -1.14 6.51
N SER A 232 -5.70 -0.45 5.64
CA SER A 232 -6.12 -0.94 4.33
C SER A 232 -5.23 -0.34 3.26
N ILE A 233 -4.85 -1.14 2.27
CA ILE A 233 -4.08 -0.70 1.11
C ILE A 233 -4.48 -1.53 -0.11
N GLY A 234 -4.41 -0.94 -1.30
CA GLY A 234 -4.56 -1.66 -2.56
C GLY A 234 -4.29 -0.77 -3.76
N THR A 235 -4.51 -1.31 -4.96
CA THR A 235 -4.30 -0.59 -6.21
C THR A 235 -5.64 -0.22 -6.83
N ALA A 236 -5.88 1.09 -6.99
CA ALA A 236 -7.01 1.61 -7.74
C ALA A 236 -6.79 1.39 -9.25
N ILE A 237 -7.81 0.94 -9.96
CA ILE A 237 -7.72 0.54 -11.37
C ILE A 237 -8.78 1.21 -12.24
N ARG A 238 -8.53 1.25 -13.55
CA ARG A 238 -9.49 1.65 -14.58
C ARG A 238 -9.38 0.78 -15.82
N PRO A 239 -10.43 0.69 -16.65
CA PRO A 239 -10.35 -0.05 -17.89
C PRO A 239 -9.50 0.73 -18.90
N LEU A 240 -8.67 0.00 -19.67
CA LEU A 240 -7.90 0.56 -20.78
C LEU A 240 -8.78 0.86 -22.00
N ARG A 241 -9.87 0.11 -22.16
CA ARG A 241 -10.83 0.21 -23.26
C ARG A 241 -12.21 -0.24 -22.78
N ALA A 242 -13.26 0.41 -23.27
CA ALA A 242 -14.64 0.15 -22.84
C ALA A 242 -15.17 -1.24 -23.27
N ASP A 243 -14.52 -1.87 -24.26
CA ASP A 243 -14.88 -3.15 -24.84
C ASP A 243 -13.90 -4.28 -24.45
N HIS A 244 -13.11 -4.11 -23.39
CA HIS A 244 -12.18 -5.15 -23.01
C HIS A 244 -12.95 -6.41 -22.59
N HIS A 245 -12.46 -7.56 -23.01
CA HIS A 245 -12.98 -8.86 -22.59
C HIS A 245 -11.87 -9.58 -21.84
N ILE A 246 -12.16 -9.98 -20.60
CA ILE A 246 -11.22 -10.77 -19.81
C ILE A 246 -11.15 -12.16 -20.46
N ALA A 247 -9.95 -12.58 -20.85
CA ALA A 247 -9.73 -13.91 -21.42
C ALA A 247 -10.17 -14.98 -20.42
N LYS A 248 -10.80 -16.06 -20.91
CA LYS A 248 -11.25 -17.16 -20.04
C LYS A 248 -10.03 -17.78 -19.36
N PRO A 249 -9.98 -17.86 -18.01
CA PRO A 249 -8.88 -18.50 -17.30
C PRO A 249 -8.69 -19.94 -17.78
N GLN A 250 -7.45 -20.34 -18.05
CA GLN A 250 -7.11 -21.72 -18.34
C GLN A 250 -6.55 -22.38 -17.09
N LEU A 251 -7.12 -23.52 -16.69
CA LEU A 251 -6.60 -24.31 -15.58
C LEU A 251 -5.27 -24.92 -15.99
N VAL A 252 -4.19 -24.56 -15.28
CA VAL A 252 -2.90 -25.22 -15.39
C VAL A 252 -2.70 -26.07 -14.15
N LEU A 253 -2.72 -27.39 -14.33
CA LEU A 253 -2.40 -28.35 -13.28
C LEU A 253 -0.91 -28.68 -13.36
N PRO A 254 -0.09 -28.25 -12.38
CA PRO A 254 1.29 -28.70 -12.31
C PRO A 254 1.30 -30.21 -12.00
N LEU A 255 1.93 -31.01 -12.88
CA LEU A 255 2.29 -32.37 -12.51
C LEU A 255 3.42 -32.30 -11.50
N VAL A 256 3.11 -32.53 -10.23
CA VAL A 256 4.09 -32.91 -9.22
C VAL A 256 4.07 -34.43 -9.16
N ASP A 257 5.16 -35.06 -9.60
CA ASP A 257 5.36 -36.50 -9.41
C ASP A 257 5.42 -36.77 -7.90
N SER A 258 4.53 -37.65 -7.43
CA SER A 258 4.41 -38.12 -6.05
C SER A 258 5.54 -39.05 -5.63
#